data_AF-A0A2V7P4T1-F1
#
_entry.id   AF-A0A2V7P4T1-F1
#
_cell.length_a   1.000
_cell.length_b   1.000
_cell.length_c   1.000
_cell.angle_alpha   90.00
_cell.angle_beta   90.00
_cell.angle_gamma   90.00
#
_symmetry.space_group_name_H-M   'P 1'
#
loop_
_entity.id
_entity.type
_entity.pdbx_description
1 polymer ?
#
loop_
_entity_poly.entity_id
_entity_poly.type
_entity_poly.pdbx_seq_one_letter_code
_entity_poly.pdbx_strand_id
1 'polypeptide(L)'
;MYADIAADGLARVYFTSAPAAGVSDPAQWSAPRVVAPGTGDRFGAELSVAPGGRVDVMFDDRSYSGNALTDVTYAWSTDGGATWSSTRVSTSGFDPGLAGVPNRILFPTAIRPFIGDYNGIASLPDRAVMTWTGLGPQFGFLNDNLEIFFGSVTP
;
A
#
# COMPACT_ATOMS: atom_id res chain seq x y z
N MET A 1 3.97 7.92 8.72
CA MET A 1 4.20 6.59 8.13
C MET A 1 5.17 6.74 6.99
N TYR A 2 6.03 5.76 6.75
CA TYR A 2 6.96 5.75 5.62
C TYR A 2 7.28 4.30 5.21
N ALA A 3 7.83 4.08 4.02
CA ALA A 3 8.40 2.80 3.64
C ALA A 3 9.92 2.91 3.56
N ASP A 4 10.64 1.87 3.95
CA ASP A 4 12.10 1.81 3.87
C ASP A 4 12.58 0.36 3.73
N ILE A 5 13.82 0.17 3.28
CA ILE A 5 14.46 -1.13 3.13
C ILE A 5 15.02 -1.55 4.49
N ALA A 6 14.52 -2.66 5.02
CA ALA A 6 15.00 -3.23 6.28
C ALA A 6 16.34 -3.97 6.10
N ALA A 7 16.97 -4.35 7.22
CA ALA A 7 18.25 -5.05 7.22
C ALA A 7 18.21 -6.44 6.53
N ASP A 8 17.02 -7.02 6.36
CA ASP A 8 16.80 -8.26 5.60
C ASP A 8 16.65 -8.03 4.08
N GLY A 9 16.74 -6.77 3.63
CA GLY A 9 16.63 -6.38 2.23
C GLY A 9 15.20 -6.20 1.72
N LEU A 10 14.17 -6.42 2.55
CA LEU A 10 12.78 -6.22 2.16
C LEU A 10 12.33 -4.79 2.40
N ALA A 11 11.52 -4.26 1.48
CA ALA A 11 10.78 -3.03 1.75
C ALA A 11 9.72 -3.29 2.84
N ARG A 12 9.69 -2.44 3.86
CA ARG A 12 8.73 -2.50 4.97
C ARG A 12 8.00 -1.17 5.10
N VAL A 13 6.75 -1.21 5.56
CA VAL A 13 5.99 -0.03 5.96
C VAL A 13 6.16 0.19 7.46
N TYR A 14 6.51 1.41 7.84
CA TYR A 14 6.76 1.82 9.21
C TYR A 14 5.77 2.90 9.66
N PHE A 15 5.27 2.71 10.89
CA PHE A 15 4.46 3.67 11.61
C PHE A 15 5.28 4.32 12.73
N THR A 16 5.09 5.63 12.88
CA THR A 16 5.56 6.42 14.02
C THR A 16 4.52 7.49 14.33
N SER A 17 4.44 7.89 15.59
CA SER A 17 3.47 8.86 16.09
C SER A 17 4.15 9.86 17.03
N ALA A 18 3.54 11.04 17.15
CA ALA A 18 3.91 12.06 18.12
C ALA A 18 2.82 12.15 19.21
N PRO A 19 3.18 12.56 20.44
CA PRO A 19 2.21 12.91 21.47
C PRO A 19 1.18 13.94 20.98
N ALA A 20 -0.05 13.86 21.49
CA ALA A 20 -1.14 14.77 21.13
C ALA A 20 -0.84 16.25 21.44
N ALA A 21 0.01 16.52 22.44
CA ALA A 21 0.47 17.86 22.78
C ALA A 21 1.40 18.48 21.71
N GLY A 22 1.75 17.73 20.67
CA GLY A 22 2.76 18.11 19.69
C GLY A 22 4.17 17.86 20.20
N VAL A 23 5.14 18.10 19.32
CA VAL A 23 6.58 17.94 19.58
C VAL A 23 7.34 19.12 18.99
N SER A 24 8.40 19.53 19.67
CA SER A 24 9.38 20.51 19.16
C SER A 24 10.72 19.86 18.83
N ASP A 25 10.92 18.62 19.26
CA ASP A 25 12.11 17.81 19.01
C ASP A 25 11.67 16.50 18.31
N PRO A 26 12.23 16.17 17.12
CA PRO A 26 11.99 14.90 16.44
C PRO A 26 12.26 13.65 17.29
N ALA A 27 13.13 13.73 18.30
CA ALA A 27 13.40 12.62 19.22
C ALA A 27 12.20 12.24 20.11
N GLN A 28 11.16 13.08 20.16
CA GLN A 28 9.93 12.82 20.90
C GLN A 28 8.92 11.95 20.12
N TRP A 29 9.18 11.66 18.85
CA TRP A 29 8.40 10.69 18.09
C TRP A 29 8.66 9.27 18.60
N SER A 30 7.66 8.40 18.50
CA SER A 30 7.83 6.98 18.84
C SER A 30 8.88 6.34 17.93
N ALA A 31 9.64 5.38 18.46
CA ALA A 31 10.48 4.53 17.62
C ALA A 31 9.64 3.89 16.48
N PRO A 32 10.17 3.81 15.24
CA PRO A 32 9.43 3.22 14.13
C PRO A 32 9.02 1.77 14.42
N ARG A 33 7.77 1.44 14.10
CA ARG A 33 7.23 0.07 14.20
C ARG A 33 6.79 -0.40 12.82
N VAL A 34 7.11 -1.64 12.47
CA VAL A 34 6.64 -2.23 11.22
C VAL A 34 5.12 -2.40 11.31
N VAL A 35 4.40 -1.85 10.34
CA VAL A 35 2.96 -2.08 10.14
C VAL A 35 2.82 -3.46 9.53
N ALA A 36 2.21 -4.39 10.28
CA ALA A 36 1.98 -5.78 9.87
C ALA A 36 3.18 -6.39 9.10
N PRO A 37 4.12 -7.12 9.74
CA PRO A 37 5.24 -7.70 9.00
C PRO A 37 4.76 -8.75 7.97
N GLY A 38 5.46 -8.85 6.84
CA GLY A 38 5.23 -9.85 5.78
C GLY A 38 6.54 -10.47 5.29
N THR A 39 6.44 -11.45 4.39
CA THR A 39 7.57 -12.18 3.81
C THR A 39 8.06 -11.59 2.47
N GLY A 40 7.36 -10.61 1.93
CA GLY A 40 7.74 -9.88 0.72
C GLY A 40 7.79 -8.37 0.91
N ASP A 41 8.07 -7.67 -0.18
CA ASP A 41 8.14 -6.21 -0.20
C ASP A 41 6.77 -5.60 0.09
N ARG A 42 6.76 -4.59 0.97
CA ARG A 42 5.57 -3.78 1.30
C ARG A 42 5.89 -2.30 1.12
N PHE A 43 5.09 -1.61 0.31
CA PHE A 43 5.35 -0.22 -0.11
C PHE A 43 4.04 0.48 -0.52
N GLY A 44 4.14 1.72 -1.03
CA GLY A 44 2.96 2.43 -1.57
C GLY A 44 1.85 2.64 -0.54
N ALA A 45 2.22 2.89 0.71
CA ALA A 45 1.29 2.87 1.82
C ALA A 45 0.48 4.16 1.95
N GLU A 46 -0.81 4.01 2.26
CA GLU A 46 -1.75 5.10 2.58
C GLU A 46 -2.35 4.89 3.97
N LEU A 47 -2.65 5.97 4.68
CA LEU A 47 -3.12 5.92 6.07
C LEU A 47 -4.36 6.81 6.27
N SER A 48 -5.33 6.30 7.02
CA SER A 48 -6.47 7.06 7.55
C SER A 48 -6.73 6.67 9.01
N VAL A 49 -7.48 7.52 9.73
CA VAL A 49 -7.82 7.28 11.14
C VAL A 49 -9.33 7.40 11.29
N ALA A 50 -9.96 6.34 11.80
CA ALA A 50 -11.39 6.31 12.04
C ALA A 50 -11.79 7.19 13.22
N PRO A 51 -13.06 7.64 13.28
CA PRO A 51 -13.65 8.09 14.54
C PRO A 51 -13.42 7.02 15.63
N GLY A 52 -12.89 7.43 16.79
CA GLY A 52 -12.52 6.51 17.87
C GLY A 52 -11.05 6.06 17.86
N GLY A 53 -10.24 6.49 16.90
CA GLY A 53 -8.78 6.36 16.94
C GLY A 53 -8.22 5.06 16.36
N ARG A 54 -9.04 4.23 15.70
CA ARG A 54 -8.54 3.09 14.92
C ARG A 54 -7.69 3.62 13.77
N VAL A 55 -6.45 3.16 13.68
CA VAL A 55 -5.52 3.51 12.60
C VAL A 55 -5.67 2.47 11.51
N ASP A 56 -5.98 2.91 10.30
CA ASP A 56 -6.23 2.08 9.14
C ASP A 56 -5.14 2.38 8.11
N VAL A 57 -4.47 1.35 7.60
CA VAL A 57 -3.38 1.47 6.63
C VAL A 57 -3.66 0.50 5.48
N MET A 58 -3.46 0.95 4.25
CA MET A 58 -3.32 0.06 3.11
C MET A 58 -1.92 0.16 2.53
N PHE A 59 -1.44 -0.89 1.89
CA PHE A 59 -0.15 -0.89 1.19
C PHE A 59 -0.14 -1.96 0.10
N ASP A 60 0.72 -1.73 -0.89
CA ASP A 60 1.12 -2.74 -1.85
C ASP A 60 1.92 -3.83 -1.13
N ASP A 61 1.62 -5.09 -1.40
CA ASP A 61 2.17 -6.25 -0.71
C ASP A 61 2.55 -7.35 -1.69
N ARG A 62 3.83 -7.73 -1.73
CA ARG A 62 4.30 -8.80 -2.61
C ARG A 62 4.52 -10.13 -1.88
N SER A 63 4.05 -10.23 -0.63
CA SER A 63 4.21 -11.44 0.20
C SER A 63 3.44 -12.65 -0.33
N TYR A 64 2.32 -12.44 -1.03
CA TYR A 64 1.45 -13.54 -1.49
C TYR A 64 1.99 -14.35 -2.67
N SER A 65 3.06 -13.88 -3.29
CA SER A 65 3.64 -14.47 -4.50
C SER A 65 5.16 -14.56 -4.46
N GLY A 66 5.77 -14.31 -3.29
CA GLY A 66 7.23 -14.32 -3.15
C GLY A 66 7.91 -13.25 -4.01
N ASN A 67 7.40 -12.01 -3.97
CA ASN A 67 7.90 -10.88 -4.77
C ASN A 67 7.71 -11.01 -6.28
N ALA A 68 6.79 -11.85 -6.78
CA ALA A 68 6.45 -11.89 -8.21
C ALA A 68 5.40 -10.85 -8.59
N LEU A 69 4.27 -10.84 -7.89
CA LEU A 69 3.10 -10.00 -8.15
C LEU A 69 2.92 -8.95 -7.05
N THR A 70 2.22 -7.87 -7.39
CA THR A 70 1.78 -6.82 -6.46
C THR A 70 0.32 -7.05 -6.10
N ASP A 71 0.05 -7.18 -4.80
CA ASP A 71 -1.27 -7.25 -4.19
C ASP A 71 -1.51 -6.05 -3.29
N VAL A 72 -2.72 -5.93 -2.75
CA VAL A 72 -3.06 -4.90 -1.76
C VAL A 72 -3.47 -5.55 -0.45
N THR A 73 -2.85 -5.08 0.64
CA THR A 73 -3.14 -5.50 2.00
C THR A 73 -3.68 -4.32 2.81
N TYR A 74 -4.70 -4.60 3.60
CA TYR A 74 -5.23 -3.70 4.63
C TYR A 74 -4.71 -4.14 5.99
N ALA A 75 -4.23 -3.20 6.80
CA ALA A 75 -3.84 -3.41 8.17
C ALA A 75 -4.51 -2.37 9.08
N TRP A 76 -4.84 -2.77 10.31
CA TRP A 76 -5.45 -1.88 11.29
C TRP A 76 -4.89 -2.07 12.68
N SER A 77 -4.98 -0.99 13.47
CA SER A 77 -4.59 -0.95 14.88
C SER A 77 -5.63 -0.22 15.71
N THR A 78 -5.97 -0.77 16.87
CA THR A 78 -6.88 -0.17 17.86
C THR A 78 -6.15 0.33 19.11
N ASP A 79 -4.81 0.29 19.12
CA ASP A 79 -3.96 0.62 20.26
C ASP A 79 -2.89 1.67 19.90
N GLY A 80 -3.22 2.57 18.97
CA GLY A 80 -2.35 3.67 18.56
C GLY A 80 -1.14 3.23 17.73
N GLY A 81 -1.22 2.09 17.05
CA GLY A 81 -0.16 1.55 16.20
C GLY A 81 0.84 0.65 16.94
N ALA A 82 0.52 0.20 18.16
CA ALA A 82 1.39 -0.70 18.93
C ALA A 82 1.30 -2.14 18.43
N THR A 83 0.10 -2.61 18.09
CA THR A 83 -0.17 -3.90 17.45
C THR A 83 -1.02 -3.73 16.19
N TRP A 84 -0.92 -4.71 15.27
CA TRP A 84 -1.55 -4.66 13.96
C TRP A 84 -2.20 -6.00 13.62
N SER A 85 -3.41 -5.94 13.08
CA SER A 85 -4.05 -7.03 12.33
C SER A 85 -4.08 -6.68 10.85
N SER A 86 -4.20 -7.66 9.95
CA SER A 86 -4.19 -7.41 8.50
C SER A 86 -4.92 -8.48 7.70
N THR A 87 -5.39 -8.10 6.50
CA THR A 87 -5.97 -9.00 5.50
C THR A 87 -5.64 -8.55 4.09
N ARG A 88 -5.56 -9.50 3.15
CA ARG A 88 -5.49 -9.21 1.71
C ARG A 88 -6.82 -8.58 1.28
N VAL A 89 -6.77 -7.53 0.47
CA VAL A 89 -7.94 -6.84 -0.08
C VAL A 89 -8.14 -7.19 -1.55
N SER A 90 -7.04 -7.26 -2.32
CA SER A 90 -7.07 -7.70 -3.70
C SER A 90 -7.44 -9.18 -3.80
N THR A 91 -8.29 -9.52 -4.77
CA THR A 91 -8.63 -10.93 -5.06
C THR A 91 -7.52 -11.65 -5.84
N SER A 92 -6.67 -10.88 -6.53
CA SER A 92 -5.53 -11.36 -7.32
C SER A 92 -4.47 -10.25 -7.42
N GLY A 93 -3.20 -10.66 -7.43
CA GLY A 93 -2.09 -9.73 -7.66
C GLY A 93 -1.88 -9.48 -9.15
N PHE A 94 -1.22 -8.39 -9.49
CA PHE A 94 -0.85 -8.06 -10.86
C PHE A 94 0.66 -8.05 -11.06
N ASP A 95 1.11 -8.30 -12.29
CA ASP A 95 2.51 -8.20 -12.66
C ASP A 95 2.81 -6.78 -13.19
N PRO A 96 3.59 -5.96 -12.46
CA PRO A 96 3.87 -4.59 -12.85
C PRO A 96 4.78 -4.46 -14.08
N GLY A 97 5.40 -5.56 -14.54
CA GLY A 97 6.19 -5.63 -15.76
C GLY A 97 5.37 -5.80 -17.03
N LEU A 98 4.12 -6.26 -16.93
CA LEU A 98 3.27 -6.57 -18.09
C LEU A 98 2.48 -5.37 -18.62
N ALA A 99 2.45 -4.26 -17.90
CA ALA A 99 1.67 -3.09 -18.27
C ALA A 99 2.33 -1.80 -17.78
N GLY A 100 1.85 -0.67 -18.31
CA GLY A 100 2.23 0.63 -17.78
C GLY A 100 1.95 1.75 -18.76
N VAL A 101 2.65 2.85 -18.62
CA VAL A 101 2.34 4.04 -19.41
C VAL A 101 3.08 4.02 -20.76
N PRO A 102 2.46 4.53 -21.85
CA PRO A 102 3.12 4.58 -23.15
C PRO A 102 4.46 5.34 -23.11
N ASN A 103 5.52 4.72 -23.64
CA ASN A 103 6.84 5.32 -23.72
C ASN A 103 7.28 5.49 -25.19
N ARG A 104 6.63 6.44 -25.88
CA ARG A 104 6.85 6.69 -27.31
C ARG A 104 8.18 7.35 -27.65
N ILE A 105 8.96 7.78 -26.64
CA ILE A 105 10.26 8.43 -26.85
C ILE A 105 11.34 7.41 -27.26
N LEU A 106 11.28 6.19 -26.72
CA LEU A 106 12.26 5.14 -27.03
C LEU A 106 11.75 4.16 -28.09
N PHE A 107 10.47 3.77 -28.06
CA PHE A 107 9.86 2.97 -29.13
C PHE A 107 8.35 3.25 -29.23
N PRO A 108 7.75 3.31 -30.44
CA PRO A 108 6.31 3.54 -30.62
C PRO A 108 5.43 2.40 -30.06
N THR A 109 6.05 1.26 -29.73
CA THR A 109 5.41 0.05 -29.16
C THR A 109 5.83 -0.24 -27.71
N ALA A 110 6.58 0.66 -27.06
CA ALA A 110 7.07 0.41 -25.70
C ALA A 110 6.11 0.93 -24.62
N ILE A 111 5.97 0.13 -23.57
CA ILE A 111 5.45 0.53 -22.27
C ILE A 111 6.61 0.84 -21.32
N ARG A 112 6.45 1.83 -20.44
CA ARG A 112 7.26 1.95 -19.24
C ARG A 112 6.53 1.18 -18.12
N PRO A 113 7.13 0.11 -17.56
CA PRO A 113 6.53 -0.64 -16.47
C PRO A 113 6.06 0.27 -15.34
N PHE A 114 4.93 -0.10 -14.75
CA PHE A 114 4.27 0.72 -13.76
C PHE A 114 3.81 -0.16 -12.61
N ILE A 115 4.37 0.12 -11.43
CA ILE A 115 4.19 -0.70 -10.24
C ILE A 115 2.89 -0.39 -9.47
N GLY A 116 2.12 0.59 -9.94
CA GLY A 116 1.06 1.22 -9.17
C GLY A 116 1.52 2.55 -8.57
N ASP A 117 0.60 3.50 -8.49
CA ASP A 117 0.55 4.67 -7.60
C ASP A 117 -0.90 5.20 -7.63
N TYR A 118 -1.22 6.25 -6.86
CA TYR A 118 -2.58 6.78 -6.67
C TYR A 118 -3.57 5.86 -5.93
N ASN A 119 -3.05 5.12 -4.96
CA ASN A 119 -3.86 4.39 -3.99
C ASN A 119 -4.52 5.36 -3.00
N GLY A 120 -5.57 4.92 -2.29
CA GLY A 120 -6.24 5.76 -1.31
C GLY A 120 -7.08 4.97 -0.33
N ILE A 121 -7.14 5.43 0.93
CA ILE A 121 -7.94 4.82 1.99
C ILE A 121 -8.75 5.90 2.73
N ALA A 122 -9.98 5.55 3.10
CA ALA A 122 -10.79 6.34 4.01
C ALA A 122 -11.37 5.46 5.13
N SER A 123 -11.27 5.95 6.36
CA SER A 123 -11.79 5.28 7.54
C SER A 123 -13.21 5.75 7.89
N LEU A 124 -14.14 4.80 7.99
CA LEU A 124 -15.47 4.98 8.56
C LEU A 124 -15.51 4.35 9.97
N PRO A 125 -16.53 4.64 10.80
CA PRO A 125 -16.61 4.07 12.14
C PRO A 125 -16.51 2.54 12.17
N ASP A 126 -17.14 1.85 11.21
CA ASP A 126 -17.30 0.39 11.18
C ASP A 126 -16.49 -0.33 10.08
N ARG A 127 -15.83 0.41 9.18
CA ARG A 127 -15.08 -0.16 8.05
C ARG A 127 -14.03 0.80 7.51
N ALA A 128 -13.09 0.28 6.74
CA ALA A 128 -12.24 1.06 5.85
C ALA A 128 -12.67 0.83 4.40
N VAL A 129 -12.61 1.87 3.57
CA VAL A 129 -12.78 1.80 2.12
C VAL A 129 -11.48 2.17 1.44
N MET A 130 -11.13 1.46 0.37
CA MET A 130 -9.86 1.59 -0.32
C MET A 130 -10.07 1.66 -1.82
N THR A 131 -9.20 2.40 -2.49
CA THR A 131 -9.01 2.38 -3.94
C THR A 131 -7.56 2.07 -4.24
N TRP A 132 -7.30 1.28 -5.28
CA TRP A 132 -5.94 0.97 -5.70
C TRP A 132 -5.85 0.77 -7.20
N THR A 133 -4.65 1.02 -7.72
CA THR A 133 -4.36 0.79 -9.13
C THR A 133 -4.02 -0.68 -9.39
N GLY A 134 -4.52 -1.22 -10.49
CA GLY A 134 -4.17 -2.55 -10.99
C GLY A 134 -4.29 -2.62 -12.50
N LEU A 135 -4.34 -3.82 -13.05
CA LEU A 135 -4.44 -4.02 -14.50
C LEU A 135 -5.88 -4.33 -14.92
N GLY A 136 -6.41 -3.49 -15.80
CA GLY A 136 -7.66 -3.76 -16.48
C GLY A 136 -7.46 -4.66 -17.71
N PRO A 137 -8.55 -4.97 -18.44
CA PRO A 137 -8.45 -5.67 -19.72
C PRO A 137 -7.60 -4.89 -20.73
N GLN A 138 -6.74 -5.58 -21.48
CA GLN A 138 -5.95 -4.93 -22.53
C GLN A 138 -6.86 -4.45 -23.66
N PHE A 139 -6.77 -3.16 -24.01
CA PHE A 139 -7.43 -2.57 -25.16
C PHE A 139 -6.40 -2.14 -26.20
N GLY A 140 -6.51 -2.68 -27.42
CA GLY A 140 -5.56 -2.38 -28.48
C GLY A 140 -4.21 -3.09 -28.31
N PHE A 141 -3.18 -2.55 -28.96
CA PHE A 141 -1.89 -3.22 -29.08
C PHE A 141 -1.01 -3.12 -27.83
N LEU A 142 -1.11 -2.02 -27.06
CA LEU A 142 -0.36 -1.83 -25.83
C LEU A 142 -1.19 -2.27 -24.63
N ASN A 143 -0.52 -2.78 -23.61
CA ASN A 143 -1.14 -3.03 -22.31
C ASN A 143 -0.97 -1.79 -21.42
N ASP A 144 -1.69 -0.72 -21.77
CA ASP A 144 -1.66 0.57 -21.08
C ASP A 144 -2.92 0.85 -20.25
N ASN A 145 -3.80 -0.15 -20.12
CA ASN A 145 -5.01 -0.04 -19.33
C ASN A 145 -4.76 -0.28 -17.84
N LEU A 146 -4.36 0.78 -17.15
CA LEU A 146 -4.32 0.85 -15.69
C LEU A 146 -5.72 1.19 -15.17
N GLU A 147 -6.26 0.34 -14.31
CA GLU A 147 -7.63 0.46 -13.80
C GLU A 147 -7.62 0.77 -12.30
N ILE A 148 -8.66 1.46 -11.82
CA ILE A 148 -8.85 1.71 -10.39
C ILE A 148 -9.86 0.71 -9.83
N PHE A 149 -9.38 -0.12 -8.92
CA PHE A 149 -10.19 -1.05 -8.15
C PHE A 149 -10.61 -0.41 -6.84
N PHE A 150 -11.68 -0.93 -6.25
CA PHE A 150 -12.18 -0.48 -4.96
C PHE A 150 -12.57 -1.67 -4.09
N GLY A 151 -12.51 -1.48 -2.77
CA GLY A 151 -12.83 -2.51 -1.79
C GLY A 151 -13.13 -1.93 -0.42
N SER A 152 -13.73 -2.73 0.44
CA SER A 152 -13.99 -2.36 1.83
C SER A 152 -13.76 -3.53 2.76
N VAL A 153 -13.22 -3.26 3.95
CA VAL A 153 -12.99 -4.27 4.99
C VAL A 153 -13.59 -3.78 6.31
N THR A 154 -14.22 -4.70 7.04
CA THR A 154 -14.66 -4.50 8.44
C THR A 154 -13.55 -5.05 9.36
N PRO A 155 -12.82 -4.18 10.07
CA PRO A 155 -11.72 -4.56 10.99
C PRO A 155 -12.17 -5.20 12.31
#